data_AF-A0A2S5Z851-F1
#
_entry.id   AF-A0A2S5Z851-F1
#
_cell.length_a   1.000
_cell.length_b   1.000
_cell.length_c   1.000
_cell.angle_alpha   90.00
_cell.angle_beta   90.00
_cell.angle_gamma   90.00
#
_symmetry.space_group_name_H-M   'P 1'
#
loop_
_entity.id
_entity.type
_entity.pdbx_description
1 polymer ?
#
loop_
_entity_poly.entity_id
_entity_poly.type
_entity_poly.pdbx_seq_one_letter_code
_entity_poly.pdbx_strand_id
1 'polypeptide(L)'
;MRKNLPVTDTEKTFSKTQKLISATDLRGKILHCNDAFVDVSGFSRDELIGQPHNIVRHPDMPPEAYENMWSHLKAGRPWMGLVKNRCKNGDFYWVSAYVTPVTSNGDVVGYESVRSCPERDDVKRAEKLYANIRSGRTGNPISKRFAPSTVFLNAVFIAALILFLVGQQMVSEIILAVGVVAYAIWVNISKRQLIQSITDLMGKTFTDDLAARSYTDDDLQLGRIKVAVKAQQAHLDAVLTRIEDSAGSVRAGAMQGLEITYEAQETLRKQQAETEQVAAAVHEMSQTIAEVSANVQQTAEKAESASEFADRGTAVVAQTRESIQNLKTTVHGISESVGELSAESGKIAGAAKIIEDIAEQTNLLALNAAIEAARAGEHGRGFAVVADEVRSLAKRTQDSTREIHGIIEMLLRRSSESVKVAEQGNEAADEGLERMLEAEETLNQITESVGTIADMAGQMAAAVEEQAQVSDQINEQVEHISVLASDNLDKGEQSTASVQKMEKIAGELHELVVRFK
;
A
#
# COMPACT_ATOMS: atom_id res chain seq x y z
N MET A 1 10.75 64.03 3.02
CA MET A 1 10.55 62.73 2.33
C MET A 1 11.87 61.95 2.31
N ARG A 2 11.84 60.61 2.42
CA ARG A 2 13.03 59.75 2.30
C ARG A 2 13.62 59.89 0.89
N LYS A 3 14.93 60.20 0.80
CA LYS A 3 15.67 60.22 -0.48
C LYS A 3 16.33 58.85 -0.66
N ASN A 4 15.92 58.10 -1.67
CA ASN A 4 16.52 56.80 -1.97
C ASN A 4 17.64 56.99 -2.99
N LEU A 5 18.86 56.59 -2.63
CA LEU A 5 20.07 56.61 -3.49
C LEU A 5 20.64 55.18 -3.58
N PRO A 6 21.46 54.84 -4.60
CA PRO A 6 21.86 55.66 -5.75
C PRO A 6 20.71 55.88 -6.75
N VAL A 7 20.84 56.82 -7.68
CA VAL A 7 19.93 57.01 -8.82
C VAL A 7 20.76 57.11 -10.10
N THR A 8 20.37 56.41 -11.15
CA THR A 8 20.94 56.50 -12.49
C THR A 8 19.90 57.07 -13.46
N ASP A 9 20.34 57.57 -14.62
CA ASP A 9 19.45 58.07 -15.67
C ASP A 9 19.00 56.98 -16.66
N THR A 10 19.15 55.70 -16.29
CA THR A 10 18.74 54.56 -17.11
C THR A 10 17.29 54.17 -16.80
N GLU A 11 16.41 54.23 -17.80
CA GLU A 11 15.05 53.72 -17.67
C GLU A 11 14.97 52.20 -17.94
N LYS A 12 14.44 51.46 -16.98
CA LYS A 12 14.01 50.06 -17.13
C LYS A 12 12.54 50.01 -17.52
N THR A 13 12.27 49.43 -18.69
CA THR A 13 10.90 49.23 -19.20
C THR A 13 10.44 47.78 -19.03
N PHE A 14 9.14 47.54 -19.06
CA PHE A 14 8.54 46.21 -18.96
C PHE A 14 7.38 46.03 -19.93
N SER A 15 6.93 44.79 -20.13
CA SER A 15 5.92 44.44 -21.13
C SER A 15 4.58 45.14 -20.87
N LYS A 16 3.86 45.53 -21.94
CA LYS A 16 2.49 46.07 -21.85
C LYS A 16 1.48 45.07 -21.27
N THR A 17 1.73 43.77 -21.41
CA THR A 17 0.88 42.70 -20.87
C THR A 17 1.19 42.39 -19.41
N GLN A 18 2.37 42.74 -18.92
CA GLN A 18 2.81 42.47 -17.56
C GLN A 18 2.21 43.48 -16.59
N LYS A 19 1.69 43.00 -15.44
CA LYS A 19 1.14 43.82 -14.37
C LYS A 19 2.00 43.70 -13.11
N LEU A 20 2.30 44.82 -12.47
CA LEU A 20 3.02 44.84 -11.20
C LEU A 20 2.02 45.05 -10.07
N ILE A 21 1.97 44.12 -9.12
CA ILE A 21 0.98 44.10 -8.04
C ILE A 21 1.71 44.21 -6.70
N SER A 22 1.18 45.06 -5.81
CA SER A 22 1.61 45.13 -4.42
C SER A 22 0.44 45.46 -3.50
N ALA A 23 0.32 44.78 -2.36
CA ALA A 23 -0.61 45.11 -1.31
C ALA A 23 0.13 45.58 -0.04
N THR A 24 -0.45 46.53 0.68
CA THR A 24 0.12 47.13 1.89
C THR A 24 -0.88 47.17 3.04
N ASP A 25 -0.38 47.27 4.27
CA ASP A 25 -1.20 47.65 5.43
C ASP A 25 -1.65 49.12 5.37
N LEU A 26 -2.45 49.56 6.35
CA LEU A 26 -2.88 50.96 6.52
C LEU A 26 -1.72 51.96 6.72
N ARG A 27 -0.54 51.48 7.11
CA ARG A 27 0.67 52.29 7.31
C ARG A 27 1.57 52.30 6.07
N GLY A 28 1.18 51.59 5.00
CA GLY A 28 1.93 51.50 3.75
C GLY A 28 3.10 50.51 3.77
N LYS A 29 3.14 49.56 4.71
CA LYS A 29 4.11 48.44 4.69
C LYS A 29 3.64 47.36 3.74
N ILE A 30 4.53 46.86 2.88
CA ILE A 30 4.22 45.84 1.89
C ILE A 30 3.91 44.50 2.59
N LEU A 31 2.72 43.97 2.36
CA LEU A 31 2.29 42.66 2.83
C LEU A 31 2.45 41.60 1.74
N HIS A 32 2.31 42.01 0.48
CA HIS A 32 2.40 41.12 -0.68
C HIS A 32 2.88 41.88 -1.92
N CYS A 33 3.60 41.19 -2.81
CA CYS A 33 3.90 41.65 -4.17
C CYS A 33 4.05 40.45 -5.12
N ASN A 34 3.78 40.63 -6.42
CA ASN A 34 3.96 39.56 -7.40
C ASN A 34 5.39 39.53 -7.97
N ASP A 35 5.77 38.43 -8.62
CA ASP A 35 7.13 38.24 -9.15
C ASP A 35 7.52 39.31 -10.17
N ALA A 36 6.56 39.75 -10.99
CA ALA A 36 6.79 40.86 -11.90
C ALA A 36 7.27 42.15 -11.18
N PHE A 37 6.72 42.47 -10.00
CA PHE A 37 7.16 43.61 -9.20
C PHE A 37 8.58 43.41 -8.65
N VAL A 38 8.91 42.19 -8.21
CA VAL A 38 10.25 41.79 -7.77
C VAL A 38 11.25 41.97 -8.92
N ASP A 39 10.96 41.40 -10.08
CA ASP A 39 11.83 41.42 -11.27
C ASP A 39 12.09 42.83 -11.78
N VAL A 40 11.05 43.67 -11.87
CA VAL A 40 11.20 45.04 -12.36
C VAL A 40 11.96 45.88 -11.34
N SER A 41 11.60 45.82 -10.06
CA SER A 41 12.23 46.63 -9.01
C SER A 41 13.67 46.18 -8.67
N GLY A 42 14.03 44.93 -8.93
CA GLY A 42 15.36 44.37 -8.65
C GLY A 42 15.64 44.15 -7.15
N PHE A 43 14.65 44.29 -6.28
CA PHE A 43 14.72 43.87 -4.88
C PHE A 43 14.31 42.42 -4.75
N SER A 44 14.89 41.67 -3.81
CA SER A 44 14.34 40.35 -3.47
C SER A 44 13.01 40.50 -2.74
N ARG A 45 12.19 39.45 -2.74
CA ARG A 45 10.91 39.41 -2.02
C ARG A 45 11.12 39.71 -0.53
N ASP A 46 12.13 39.12 0.11
CA ASP A 46 12.44 39.31 1.53
C ASP A 46 12.86 40.75 1.86
N GLU A 47 13.45 41.48 0.90
CA GLU A 47 13.78 42.90 1.06
C GLU A 47 12.56 43.82 0.92
N LEU A 48 11.48 43.33 0.31
CA LEU A 48 10.25 44.10 0.07
C LEU A 48 9.21 43.88 1.16
N ILE A 49 8.98 42.63 1.57
CA ILE A 49 7.94 42.29 2.55
C ILE A 49 8.24 42.92 3.92
N GLY A 50 7.22 43.51 4.53
CA GLY A 50 7.31 44.22 5.81
C GLY A 50 7.92 45.62 5.75
N GLN A 51 8.51 46.00 4.62
CA GLN A 51 9.11 47.33 4.43
C GLN A 51 8.08 48.37 3.96
N PRO A 52 8.27 49.66 4.29
CA PRO A 52 7.45 50.73 3.74
C PRO A 52 7.55 50.77 2.20
N HIS A 53 6.41 50.89 1.51
CA HIS A 53 6.35 50.91 0.03
C HIS A 53 7.20 52.01 -0.60
N ASN A 54 7.48 53.08 0.14
CA ASN A 54 8.37 54.16 -0.30
C ASN A 54 9.83 53.73 -0.55
N ILE A 55 10.23 52.48 -0.29
CA ILE A 55 11.56 51.94 -0.62
C ILE A 55 11.87 52.03 -2.13
N VAL A 56 10.86 51.88 -2.99
CA VAL A 56 10.99 52.01 -4.46
C VAL A 56 10.75 53.44 -4.95
N ARG A 57 10.57 54.42 -4.07
CA ARG A 57 10.26 55.81 -4.49
C ARG A 57 11.47 56.45 -5.18
N HIS A 58 11.25 57.06 -6.33
CA HIS A 58 12.24 57.88 -7.01
C HIS A 58 12.28 59.30 -6.41
N PRO A 59 13.46 59.92 -6.16
CA PRO A 59 13.59 61.28 -5.61
C PRO A 59 12.93 62.38 -6.46
N ASP A 60 12.86 62.20 -7.79
CA ASP A 60 12.18 63.13 -8.70
C ASP A 60 10.66 63.19 -8.54
N MET A 61 10.03 62.25 -7.83
CA MET A 61 8.58 62.31 -7.64
C MET A 61 8.22 63.45 -6.69
N PRO A 62 7.39 64.41 -7.12
CA PRO A 62 7.02 65.55 -6.30
C PRO A 62 6.16 65.10 -5.10
N PRO A 63 6.38 65.67 -3.90
CA PRO A 63 5.57 65.38 -2.72
C PRO A 63 4.06 65.48 -2.93
N GLU A 64 3.65 66.49 -3.69
CA GLU A 64 2.26 66.86 -3.99
C GLU A 64 1.51 65.74 -4.72
N ALA A 65 2.20 64.95 -5.56
CA ALA A 65 1.60 63.82 -6.24
C ALA A 65 1.18 62.72 -5.24
N TYR A 66 1.97 62.50 -4.19
CA TYR A 66 1.62 61.55 -3.14
C TYR A 66 0.57 62.09 -2.18
N GLU A 67 0.58 63.39 -1.88
CA GLU A 67 -0.49 64.01 -1.09
C GLU A 67 -1.85 63.87 -1.77
N ASN A 68 -1.89 64.07 -3.09
CA ASN A 68 -3.08 63.83 -3.90
C ASN A 68 -3.51 62.35 -3.85
N MET A 69 -2.59 61.40 -3.96
CA MET A 69 -2.89 59.98 -3.82
C MET A 69 -3.51 59.67 -2.45
N TRP A 70 -2.87 60.11 -1.37
CA TRP A 70 -3.34 59.82 -0.01
C TRP A 70 -4.66 60.49 0.34
N SER A 71 -4.98 61.66 -0.22
CA SER A 71 -6.28 62.30 0.01
C SER A 71 -7.44 61.48 -0.58
N HIS A 72 -7.24 60.84 -1.73
CA HIS A 72 -8.24 59.95 -2.34
C HIS A 72 -8.39 58.65 -1.53
N LEU A 73 -7.26 58.01 -1.22
CA LEU A 73 -7.25 56.71 -0.52
C LEU A 73 -7.82 56.82 0.90
N LYS A 74 -7.53 57.91 1.63
CA LYS A 74 -8.13 58.17 2.95
C LYS A 74 -9.62 58.48 2.90
N ALA A 75 -10.12 58.96 1.75
CA ALA A 75 -11.54 59.16 1.49
C ALA A 75 -12.24 57.88 0.98
N GLY A 76 -11.56 56.73 0.98
CA GLY A 76 -12.10 55.47 0.49
C GLY A 76 -12.26 55.41 -1.03
N ARG A 77 -11.59 56.29 -1.79
CA ARG A 77 -11.70 56.35 -3.25
C ARG A 77 -10.44 55.82 -3.93
N PRO A 78 -10.57 55.19 -5.11
CA PRO A 78 -9.41 54.79 -5.89
C PRO A 78 -8.62 56.01 -6.39
N TRP A 79 -7.34 55.80 -6.66
CA TRP A 79 -6.46 56.80 -7.24
C TRP A 79 -5.74 56.24 -8.48
N MET A 80 -5.56 57.08 -9.49
CA MET A 80 -4.80 56.75 -10.69
C MET A 80 -3.75 57.82 -10.97
N GLY A 81 -2.52 57.40 -11.28
CA GLY A 81 -1.48 58.33 -11.68
C GLY A 81 -0.19 57.67 -12.18
N LEU A 82 0.62 58.49 -12.85
CA LEU A 82 1.94 58.11 -13.36
C LEU A 82 2.97 58.24 -12.24
N VAL A 83 3.71 57.17 -11.95
CA VAL A 83 4.69 57.16 -10.86
C VAL A 83 6.06 56.73 -11.40
N LYS A 84 7.08 57.54 -11.12
CA LYS A 84 8.49 57.20 -11.31
C LYS A 84 9.00 56.48 -10.07
N ASN A 85 9.46 55.25 -10.26
CA ASN A 85 10.03 54.42 -9.20
C ASN A 85 11.51 54.16 -9.47
N ARG A 86 12.23 53.75 -8.43
CA ARG A 86 13.66 53.41 -8.45
C ARG A 86 13.85 51.91 -8.27
N CYS A 87 14.66 51.30 -9.13
CA CYS A 87 15.18 49.94 -9.04
C CYS A 87 16.35 49.86 -8.05
N LYS A 88 16.57 48.73 -7.39
CA LYS A 88 17.63 48.54 -6.36
C LYS A 88 19.02 49.02 -6.81
N ASN A 89 19.39 48.79 -8.06
CA ASN A 89 20.66 49.19 -8.67
C ASN A 89 20.81 50.70 -8.95
N GLY A 90 19.73 51.48 -8.80
CA GLY A 90 19.69 52.92 -9.05
C GLY A 90 18.91 53.32 -10.30
N ASP A 91 18.64 52.39 -11.23
CA ASP A 91 17.82 52.66 -12.42
C ASP A 91 16.40 53.07 -12.04
N PHE A 92 15.63 53.59 -13.00
CA PHE A 92 14.24 53.98 -12.76
C PHE A 92 13.26 53.30 -13.70
N TYR A 93 11.99 53.24 -13.30
CA TYR A 93 10.92 52.74 -14.15
C TYR A 93 9.64 53.54 -13.92
N TRP A 94 8.89 53.74 -15.00
CA TRP A 94 7.60 54.41 -14.97
C TRP A 94 6.47 53.40 -14.91
N VAL A 95 5.45 53.72 -14.11
CA VAL A 95 4.21 52.94 -14.02
C VAL A 95 2.99 53.84 -14.15
N SER A 96 1.94 53.36 -14.81
CA SER A 96 0.59 53.85 -14.60
C SER A 96 -0.02 53.05 -13.46
N ALA A 97 -0.13 53.66 -12.28
CA ALA A 97 -0.59 53.01 -11.07
C ALA A 97 -2.08 53.28 -10.85
N TYR A 98 -2.84 52.20 -10.65
CA TYR A 98 -4.19 52.24 -10.10
C TYR A 98 -4.12 51.70 -8.67
N VAL A 99 -4.60 52.46 -7.69
CA VAL A 99 -4.53 52.13 -6.26
C VAL A 99 -5.93 52.12 -5.67
N THR A 100 -6.30 51.05 -4.98
CA THR A 100 -7.60 50.85 -4.35
C THR A 100 -7.45 50.59 -2.84
N PRO A 101 -8.36 51.12 -2.00
CA PRO A 101 -8.50 50.65 -0.62
C PRO A 101 -8.91 49.18 -0.60
N VAL A 102 -8.28 48.41 0.28
CA VAL A 102 -8.61 47.01 0.50
C VAL A 102 -9.48 46.91 1.74
N THR A 103 -10.69 46.36 1.61
CA THR A 103 -11.63 46.15 2.72
C THR A 103 -11.72 44.70 3.13
N SER A 104 -11.93 44.45 4.42
CA SER A 104 -12.32 43.16 4.99
C SER A 104 -13.43 43.44 6.01
N ASN A 105 -14.55 42.73 5.92
CA ASN A 105 -15.76 42.96 6.73
C ASN A 105 -16.27 44.42 6.75
N GLY A 106 -16.06 45.17 5.67
CA GLY A 106 -16.50 46.57 5.55
C GLY A 106 -15.50 47.62 6.02
N ASP A 107 -14.45 47.22 6.74
CA ASP A 107 -13.39 48.12 7.19
C ASP A 107 -12.18 48.10 6.25
N VAL A 108 -11.58 49.26 5.99
CA VAL A 108 -10.34 49.35 5.20
C VAL A 108 -9.18 48.78 6.03
N VAL A 109 -8.55 47.72 5.54
CA VAL A 109 -7.43 47.03 6.20
C VAL A 109 -6.08 47.32 5.53
N GLY A 110 -6.10 47.91 4.33
CA GLY A 110 -4.89 48.16 3.57
C GLY A 110 -5.12 48.84 2.22
N TYR A 111 -4.10 48.80 1.36
CA TYR A 111 -4.16 49.35 0.00
C TYR A 111 -3.53 48.38 -0.99
N GLU A 112 -4.13 48.23 -2.16
CA GLU A 112 -3.59 47.43 -3.25
C GLU A 112 -3.33 48.32 -4.46
N SER A 113 -2.25 48.04 -5.18
CA SER A 113 -1.93 48.74 -6.41
C SER A 113 -1.61 47.78 -7.54
N VAL A 114 -2.34 47.96 -8.63
CA VAL A 114 -2.09 47.31 -9.93
C VAL A 114 -1.48 48.34 -10.86
N ARG A 115 -0.36 47.98 -11.48
CA ARG A 115 0.44 48.88 -12.31
C ARG A 115 0.62 48.31 -13.71
N SER A 116 0.49 49.16 -14.71
CA SER A 116 0.77 48.85 -16.10
C SER A 116 1.92 49.69 -16.65
N CYS A 117 2.55 49.19 -17.71
CA CYS A 117 3.52 49.96 -18.47
C CYS A 117 2.79 51.16 -19.11
N PRO A 118 3.20 52.41 -18.82
CA PRO A 118 2.56 53.59 -19.37
C PRO A 118 2.96 53.84 -20.82
N GLU A 119 2.12 54.55 -21.57
CA GLU A 119 2.51 55.01 -22.91
C GLU A 119 3.59 56.08 -22.84
N ARG A 120 4.48 56.09 -23.84
CA ARG A 120 5.67 56.97 -23.83
C ARG A 120 5.30 58.46 -23.84
N ASP A 121 4.19 58.81 -24.46
CA ASP A 121 3.72 60.19 -24.49
C ASP A 121 3.13 60.63 -23.15
N ASP A 122 2.56 59.72 -22.36
CA ASP A 122 2.13 60.01 -20.98
C ASP A 122 3.34 60.27 -20.08
N VAL A 123 4.40 59.47 -20.21
CA VAL A 123 5.65 59.65 -19.47
C VAL A 123 6.25 61.02 -19.75
N LYS A 124 6.40 61.41 -21.02
CA LYS A 124 6.94 62.74 -21.39
C LYS A 124 6.11 63.89 -20.81
N ARG A 125 4.77 63.76 -20.81
CA ARG A 125 3.88 64.75 -20.18
C ARG A 125 4.06 64.80 -18.67
N ALA A 126 4.12 63.65 -18.02
CA ALA A 126 4.31 63.53 -16.58
C ALA A 126 5.67 64.10 -16.14
N GLU A 127 6.75 63.82 -16.88
CA GLU A 127 8.09 64.36 -16.61
C GLU A 127 8.11 65.88 -16.63
N LYS A 128 7.54 66.49 -17.68
CA LYS A 128 7.43 67.95 -17.79
C LYS A 128 6.57 68.54 -16.67
N LEU A 129 5.45 67.89 -16.34
CA LEU A 129 4.57 68.32 -15.26
C LEU A 129 5.28 68.27 -13.91
N TYR A 130 5.93 67.15 -13.59
CA TYR A 130 6.61 66.96 -12.32
C TYR A 130 7.85 67.84 -12.19
N ALA A 131 8.60 68.10 -13.27
CA ALA A 131 9.66 69.10 -13.28
C ALA A 131 9.13 70.51 -12.96
N ASN A 132 7.98 70.90 -13.54
CA ASN A 132 7.36 72.19 -13.24
C ASN A 132 6.92 72.29 -11.78
N ILE A 133 6.29 71.25 -11.23
CA ILE A 133 5.88 71.20 -9.81
C ILE A 133 7.10 71.34 -8.90
N ARG A 134 8.19 70.59 -9.15
CA ARG A 134 9.44 70.71 -8.39
C ARG A 134 10.06 72.10 -8.44
N SER A 135 9.87 72.83 -9.55
CA SER A 135 10.33 74.22 -9.71
C SER A 135 9.37 75.29 -9.15
N GLY A 136 8.28 74.89 -8.48
CA GLY A 136 7.26 75.80 -7.93
C GLY A 136 6.30 76.39 -8.98
N ARG A 137 6.34 75.92 -10.23
CA ARG A 137 5.45 76.36 -11.32
C ARG A 137 4.20 75.50 -11.34
N THR A 138 3.25 75.77 -10.45
CA THR A 138 2.03 74.95 -10.24
C THR A 138 0.79 75.43 -11.01
N GLY A 139 0.92 76.42 -11.88
CA GLY A 139 -0.20 76.95 -12.68
C GLY A 139 -0.28 76.37 -14.10
N ASN A 140 -1.51 76.12 -14.57
CA ASN A 140 -1.74 75.99 -16.02
C ASN A 140 -1.31 77.30 -16.71
N PRO A 141 -0.55 77.25 -17.81
CA PRO A 141 -0.18 78.45 -18.54
C PRO A 141 -1.45 79.22 -18.93
N ILE A 142 -1.40 80.56 -18.85
CA ILE A 142 -2.56 81.43 -19.14
C ILE A 142 -3.14 81.13 -20.52
N SER A 143 -2.29 80.72 -21.48
CA SER A 143 -2.68 80.27 -22.83
C SER A 143 -3.61 79.05 -22.87
N LYS A 144 -3.72 78.27 -21.80
CA LYS A 144 -4.66 77.15 -21.67
C LYS A 144 -5.93 77.50 -20.89
N ARG A 145 -6.06 78.73 -20.36
CA ARG A 145 -7.27 79.18 -19.64
C ARG A 145 -8.40 79.62 -20.57
N PHE A 146 -8.07 80.01 -21.80
CA PHE A 146 -9.02 80.39 -22.83
C PHE A 146 -8.87 79.45 -24.02
N ALA A 147 -9.98 78.97 -24.60
CA ALA A 147 -9.91 78.15 -25.79
C ALA A 147 -9.40 79.01 -26.96
N PRO A 148 -8.55 78.48 -27.85
CA PRO A 148 -8.06 79.22 -29.01
C PRO A 148 -9.20 79.80 -29.87
N SER A 149 -10.33 79.10 -29.94
CA SER A 149 -11.54 79.56 -30.62
C SER A 149 -12.15 80.80 -29.94
N THR A 150 -12.20 80.85 -28.60
CA THR A 150 -12.71 82.04 -27.88
C THR A 150 -11.75 83.22 -28.00
N VAL A 151 -10.43 82.99 -28.00
CA VAL A 151 -9.45 84.06 -28.26
C VAL A 151 -9.60 84.61 -29.68
N PHE A 152 -9.77 83.73 -30.68
CA PHE A 152 -10.03 84.12 -32.07
C PHE A 152 -11.30 84.97 -32.20
N LEU A 153 -12.40 84.55 -31.58
CA LEU A 153 -13.65 85.31 -31.63
C LEU A 153 -13.53 86.69 -30.98
N ASN A 154 -12.87 86.78 -29.83
CA ASN A 154 -12.60 88.06 -29.17
C ASN A 154 -11.70 88.97 -30.03
N ALA A 155 -10.68 88.41 -30.69
CA ALA A 155 -9.81 89.16 -31.59
C ALA A 155 -10.56 89.69 -32.83
N VAL A 156 -11.44 88.89 -33.43
CA VAL A 156 -12.34 89.32 -34.52
C VAL A 156 -13.25 90.45 -34.04
N PHE A 157 -13.83 90.33 -32.85
CA PHE A 157 -14.73 91.36 -32.29
C PHE A 157 -13.99 92.68 -32.01
N ILE A 158 -12.79 92.62 -31.44
CA ILE A 158 -11.95 93.80 -31.19
C ILE A 158 -11.51 94.44 -32.52
N ALA A 159 -11.10 93.64 -33.50
CA ALA A 159 -10.69 94.14 -34.82
C ALA A 159 -11.84 94.83 -35.57
N ALA A 160 -13.04 94.23 -35.54
CA ALA A 160 -14.26 94.84 -36.10
C ALA A 160 -14.60 96.15 -35.37
N LEU A 161 -14.56 96.16 -34.03
CA LEU A 161 -14.84 97.35 -33.23
C LEU A 161 -13.88 98.51 -33.53
N ILE A 162 -12.58 98.24 -33.68
CA ILE A 162 -11.59 99.25 -34.04
C ILE A 162 -11.87 99.82 -35.44
N LEU A 163 -12.14 98.96 -36.43
CA LEU A 163 -12.45 99.39 -37.79
C LEU A 163 -13.74 100.22 -37.87
N PHE A 164 -14.73 99.88 -37.04
CA PHE A 164 -15.96 100.66 -36.89
C PHE A 164 -15.66 102.07 -36.34
N LEU A 165 -14.83 102.17 -35.29
CA LEU A 165 -14.45 103.44 -34.68
C LEU A 165 -13.59 104.33 -35.59
N VAL A 166 -12.82 103.75 -36.51
CA VAL A 166 -11.99 104.46 -37.50
C VAL A 166 -12.81 104.89 -38.75
N GLY A 167 -14.12 104.63 -38.77
CA GLY A 167 -15.04 105.07 -39.82
C GLY A 167 -15.17 104.12 -41.02
N GLN A 168 -14.57 102.92 -40.95
CA GLN A 168 -14.64 101.88 -41.98
C GLN A 168 -15.78 100.88 -41.69
N GLN A 169 -17.02 101.38 -41.67
CA GLN A 169 -18.19 100.60 -41.22
C GLN A 169 -18.45 99.34 -42.07
N MET A 170 -18.43 99.46 -43.40
CA MET A 170 -18.67 98.34 -44.31
C MET A 170 -17.64 97.21 -44.13
N VAL A 171 -16.37 97.56 -43.89
CA VAL A 171 -15.29 96.58 -43.70
C VAL A 171 -15.41 95.87 -42.36
N SER A 172 -15.80 96.60 -41.30
CA SER A 172 -16.09 96.03 -39.98
C SER A 172 -17.18 94.96 -40.03
N GLU A 173 -18.29 95.23 -40.72
CA GLU A 173 -19.42 94.30 -40.83
C GLU A 173 -19.03 93.00 -41.55
N ILE A 174 -18.26 93.11 -42.64
CA ILE A 174 -17.77 91.94 -43.40
C ILE A 174 -16.83 91.09 -42.53
N ILE A 175 -15.88 91.71 -41.83
CA ILE A 175 -14.92 90.99 -40.97
C ILE A 175 -15.64 90.28 -39.82
N LEU A 176 -16.63 90.93 -39.20
CA LEU A 176 -17.41 90.32 -38.14
C LEU A 176 -18.20 89.11 -38.66
N ALA A 177 -18.91 89.26 -39.79
CA ALA A 177 -19.70 88.17 -40.37
C ALA A 177 -18.82 86.97 -40.78
N VAL A 178 -17.72 87.22 -41.50
CA VAL A 178 -16.77 86.18 -41.91
C VAL A 178 -16.12 85.52 -40.69
N GLY A 179 -15.73 86.31 -39.69
CA GLY A 179 -15.09 85.80 -38.48
C GLY A 179 -16.03 84.95 -37.62
N VAL A 180 -17.32 85.31 -37.51
CA VAL A 180 -18.33 84.48 -36.81
C VAL A 180 -18.58 83.16 -37.54
N VAL A 181 -18.67 83.17 -38.87
CA VAL A 181 -18.83 81.93 -39.66
C VAL A 181 -17.59 81.05 -39.55
N ALA A 182 -16.39 81.62 -39.64
CA ALA A 182 -15.13 80.91 -39.45
C ALA A 182 -15.02 80.30 -38.04
N TYR A 183 -15.46 81.04 -37.01
CA TYR A 183 -15.55 80.54 -35.64
C TYR A 183 -16.53 79.36 -35.52
N ALA A 184 -17.73 79.47 -36.09
CA ALA A 184 -18.73 78.40 -36.05
C ALA A 184 -18.25 77.12 -36.74
N ILE A 185 -17.58 77.24 -37.90
CA ILE A 185 -16.97 76.11 -38.62
C ILE A 185 -15.85 75.49 -37.78
N TRP A 186 -14.95 76.32 -37.24
CA TRP A 186 -13.86 75.85 -36.38
C TRP A 186 -14.44 75.07 -35.19
N VAL A 187 -15.36 75.65 -34.42
CA VAL A 187 -15.95 75.00 -33.24
C VAL A 187 -16.63 73.67 -33.61
N ASN A 188 -17.35 73.60 -34.74
CA ASN A 188 -17.99 72.36 -35.18
C ASN A 188 -16.95 71.28 -35.53
N ILE A 189 -15.92 71.62 -36.30
CA ILE A 189 -14.82 70.71 -36.64
C ILE A 189 -14.08 70.24 -35.38
N SER A 190 -13.75 71.15 -34.46
CA SER A 190 -13.10 70.81 -33.20
C SER A 190 -13.97 69.93 -32.30
N LYS A 191 -15.29 70.16 -32.23
CA LYS A 191 -16.21 69.29 -31.49
C LYS A 191 -16.24 67.88 -32.11
N ARG A 192 -16.32 67.77 -33.44
CA ARG A 192 -16.27 66.48 -34.14
C ARG A 192 -14.97 65.74 -33.91
N GLN A 193 -13.83 66.42 -34.03
CA GLN A 193 -12.51 65.84 -33.79
C GLN A 193 -12.37 65.36 -32.33
N LEU A 194 -12.85 66.14 -31.36
CA LEU A 194 -12.85 65.75 -29.95
C LEU A 194 -13.68 64.48 -29.72
N ILE A 195 -14.91 64.46 -30.23
CA ILE A 195 -15.80 63.30 -30.09
C ILE A 195 -15.21 62.08 -30.78
N GLN A 196 -14.63 62.23 -31.97
CA GLN A 196 -13.94 61.15 -32.66
C GLN A 196 -12.76 60.63 -31.84
N SER A 197 -11.93 61.52 -31.29
CA SER A 197 -10.79 61.12 -30.45
C SER A 197 -11.21 60.38 -29.17
N ILE A 198 -12.35 60.75 -28.56
CA ILE A 198 -12.91 60.03 -27.42
C ILE A 198 -13.44 58.67 -27.88
N THR A 199 -14.11 58.61 -29.03
CA THR A 199 -14.64 57.36 -29.60
C THR A 199 -13.51 56.39 -29.93
N ASP A 200 -12.41 56.89 -30.50
CA ASP A 200 -11.21 56.09 -30.81
C ASP A 200 -10.56 55.53 -29.53
N LEU A 201 -10.57 56.29 -28.41
CA LEU A 201 -10.12 55.79 -27.10
C LEU A 201 -10.99 54.68 -26.53
N MET A 202 -12.29 54.67 -26.87
CA MET A 202 -13.21 53.61 -26.46
C MET A 202 -13.02 52.32 -27.29
N GLY A 203 -12.16 52.34 -28.31
CA GLY A 203 -11.72 51.16 -29.05
C GLY A 203 -12.88 50.37 -29.66
N LYS A 204 -13.01 49.09 -29.30
CA LYS A 204 -14.05 48.16 -29.79
C LYS A 204 -15.28 48.08 -28.89
N THR A 205 -15.50 49.05 -28.00
CA THR A 205 -16.65 49.06 -27.11
C THR A 205 -17.96 49.22 -27.91
N PHE A 206 -19.05 48.63 -27.43
CA PHE A 206 -20.34 48.65 -28.13
C PHE A 206 -20.87 50.09 -28.28
N THR A 207 -20.95 50.55 -29.53
CA THR A 207 -21.49 51.86 -29.91
C THR A 207 -22.52 51.66 -31.03
N ASP A 208 -23.81 51.71 -30.70
CA ASP A 208 -24.90 51.54 -31.66
C ASP A 208 -25.87 52.73 -31.60
N ASP A 209 -26.44 53.09 -32.76
CA ASP A 209 -27.32 54.25 -32.88
C ASP A 209 -28.70 54.05 -32.25
N LEU A 210 -29.23 52.83 -32.36
CA LEU A 210 -30.50 52.48 -31.72
C LEU A 210 -30.30 52.47 -30.21
N ALA A 211 -29.20 51.90 -29.73
CA ALA A 211 -28.85 51.92 -28.33
C ALA A 211 -28.65 53.35 -27.79
N ALA A 212 -27.93 54.22 -28.51
CA ALA A 212 -27.72 55.61 -28.11
C ALA A 212 -29.04 56.36 -27.91
N ARG A 213 -30.01 56.14 -28.81
CA ARG A 213 -31.34 56.75 -28.74
C ARG A 213 -32.26 56.11 -27.70
N SER A 214 -32.02 54.86 -27.29
CA SER A 214 -32.86 54.18 -26.31
C SER A 214 -32.43 54.39 -24.86
N TYR A 215 -31.12 54.55 -24.62
CA TYR A 215 -30.57 54.72 -23.28
C TYR A 215 -30.42 56.18 -22.83
N THR A 216 -30.50 57.14 -23.75
CA THR A 216 -30.28 58.57 -23.44
C THR A 216 -31.12 59.49 -24.32
N ASP A 217 -31.48 60.66 -23.79
CA ASP A 217 -32.12 61.76 -24.54
C ASP A 217 -31.11 62.73 -25.18
N ASP A 218 -29.81 62.39 -25.16
CA ASP A 218 -28.74 63.25 -25.66
C ASP A 218 -28.61 63.23 -27.19
N ASP A 219 -27.80 64.15 -27.73
CA ASP A 219 -27.40 64.08 -29.14
C ASP A 219 -26.73 62.73 -29.45
N LEU A 220 -26.87 62.25 -30.69
CA LEU A 220 -26.42 60.90 -31.07
C LEU A 220 -24.94 60.64 -30.74
N GLN A 221 -24.11 61.68 -30.80
CA GLN A 221 -22.69 61.57 -30.53
C GLN A 221 -22.39 61.38 -29.04
N LEU A 222 -23.04 62.16 -28.17
CA LEU A 222 -22.93 62.02 -26.73
C LEU A 222 -23.63 60.75 -26.23
N GLY A 223 -24.77 60.39 -26.84
CA GLY A 223 -25.50 59.15 -26.55
C GLY A 223 -24.65 57.90 -26.83
N ARG A 224 -23.91 57.85 -27.94
CA ARG A 224 -22.96 56.76 -28.24
C ARG A 224 -21.89 56.60 -27.16
N ILE A 225 -21.32 57.72 -26.68
CA ILE A 225 -20.30 57.69 -25.61
C ILE A 225 -20.92 57.18 -24.31
N LYS A 226 -22.09 57.68 -23.92
CA LYS A 226 -22.79 57.25 -22.69
C LYS A 226 -23.14 55.76 -22.74
N VAL A 227 -23.63 55.27 -23.88
CA VAL A 227 -23.91 53.83 -24.08
C VAL A 227 -22.64 53.01 -24.00
N ALA A 228 -21.55 53.42 -24.61
CA ALA A 228 -20.31 52.67 -24.54
C ALA A 228 -19.74 52.63 -23.10
N VAL A 229 -19.88 53.69 -22.30
CA VAL A 229 -19.56 53.65 -20.86
C VAL A 229 -20.48 52.66 -20.12
N LYS A 230 -21.79 52.70 -20.36
CA LYS A 230 -22.75 51.73 -19.78
C LYS A 230 -22.43 50.29 -20.17
N ALA A 231 -22.06 50.05 -21.43
CA ALA A 231 -21.67 48.74 -21.93
C ALA A 231 -20.38 48.25 -21.26
N GLN A 232 -19.40 49.13 -21.03
CA GLN A 232 -18.17 48.78 -20.32
C GLN A 232 -18.43 48.46 -18.84
N GLN A 233 -19.34 49.19 -18.18
CA GLN A 233 -19.77 48.89 -16.81
C GLN A 233 -20.46 47.53 -16.75
N ALA A 234 -21.46 47.30 -17.62
CA ALA A 234 -22.16 46.01 -17.68
C ALA A 234 -21.23 44.84 -18.01
N HIS A 235 -20.22 45.05 -18.86
CA HIS A 235 -19.20 44.04 -19.15
C HIS A 235 -18.36 43.71 -17.90
N LEU A 236 -17.95 44.71 -17.13
CA LEU A 236 -17.22 44.50 -15.88
C LEU A 236 -18.08 43.76 -14.86
N ASP A 237 -19.35 44.16 -14.69
CA ASP A 237 -20.28 43.50 -13.77
C ASP A 237 -20.50 42.02 -14.15
N ALA A 238 -20.62 41.72 -15.44
CA ALA A 238 -20.75 40.35 -15.92
C ALA A 238 -19.50 39.51 -15.64
N VAL A 239 -18.30 40.08 -15.84
CA VAL A 239 -17.03 39.42 -15.51
C VAL A 239 -16.92 39.16 -14.01
N LEU A 240 -17.21 40.16 -13.17
CA LEU A 240 -17.17 40.05 -11.72
C LEU A 240 -18.16 39.00 -11.20
N THR A 241 -19.39 39.01 -11.69
CA THR A 241 -20.41 38.03 -11.30
C THR A 241 -19.99 36.61 -11.68
N ARG A 242 -19.42 36.41 -12.87
CA ARG A 242 -18.93 35.08 -13.29
C ARG A 242 -17.75 34.59 -12.44
N ILE A 243 -16.87 35.50 -12.00
CA ILE A 243 -15.79 35.17 -11.06
C ILE A 243 -16.37 34.75 -9.71
N GLU A 244 -17.38 35.47 -9.20
CA GLU A 244 -18.06 35.14 -7.94
C GLU A 244 -18.72 33.76 -7.99
N ASP A 245 -19.48 33.46 -9.05
CA ASP A 245 -20.10 32.14 -9.24
C ASP A 245 -19.06 31.01 -9.32
N SER A 246 -17.95 31.27 -10.01
CA SER A 246 -16.85 30.30 -10.13
C SER A 246 -16.15 30.07 -8.79
N ALA A 247 -15.90 31.13 -8.03
CA ALA A 247 -15.34 31.04 -6.68
C ALA A 247 -16.27 30.29 -5.73
N GLY A 248 -17.59 30.55 -5.79
CA GLY A 248 -18.59 29.80 -5.03
C GLY A 248 -18.56 28.30 -5.34
N SER A 249 -18.45 27.95 -6.63
CA SER A 249 -18.36 26.55 -7.07
C SER A 249 -17.07 25.87 -6.61
N VAL A 250 -15.92 26.55 -6.68
CA VAL A 250 -14.64 26.03 -6.17
C VAL A 250 -14.70 25.82 -4.66
N ARG A 251 -15.29 26.76 -3.91
CA ARG A 251 -15.45 26.62 -2.46
C ARG A 251 -16.31 25.42 -2.09
N ALA A 252 -17.44 25.22 -2.76
CA ALA A 252 -18.30 24.07 -2.54
C ALA A 252 -17.58 22.74 -2.85
N GLY A 253 -16.87 22.69 -3.98
CA GLY A 253 -16.05 21.52 -4.34
C GLY A 253 -14.92 21.25 -3.35
N ALA A 254 -14.29 22.31 -2.81
CA ALA A 254 -13.27 22.17 -1.78
C ALA A 254 -13.85 21.62 -0.46
N MET A 255 -15.01 22.12 -0.01
CA MET A 255 -15.66 21.57 1.19
C MET A 255 -16.00 20.08 1.04
N GLN A 256 -16.54 19.67 -0.11
CA GLN A 256 -16.82 18.27 -0.40
C GLN A 256 -15.53 17.43 -0.47
N GLY A 257 -14.48 17.94 -1.12
CA GLY A 257 -13.19 17.26 -1.19
C GLY A 257 -12.56 17.06 0.18
N LEU A 258 -12.78 17.98 1.13
CA LEU A 258 -12.27 17.89 2.49
C LEU A 258 -12.95 16.74 3.25
N GLU A 259 -14.28 16.64 3.15
CA GLU A 259 -15.07 15.56 3.75
C GLU A 259 -14.61 14.18 3.23
N ILE A 260 -14.52 14.01 1.91
CA ILE A 260 -14.05 12.77 1.27
C ILE A 260 -12.63 12.41 1.73
N THR A 261 -11.74 13.40 1.86
CA THR A 261 -10.36 13.14 2.28
C THR A 261 -10.29 12.67 3.73
N TYR A 262 -11.11 13.24 4.62
CA TYR A 262 -11.19 12.77 6.02
C TYR A 262 -11.72 11.34 6.12
N GLU A 263 -12.79 11.00 5.39
CA GLU A 263 -13.33 9.63 5.34
C GLU A 263 -12.30 8.62 4.82
N ALA A 264 -11.55 9.01 3.77
CA ALA A 264 -10.47 8.19 3.22
C ALA A 264 -9.36 7.94 4.26
N GLN A 265 -8.95 8.98 5.00
CA GLN A 265 -7.94 8.85 6.05
C GLN A 265 -8.41 7.95 7.21
N GLU A 266 -9.68 8.04 7.62
CA GLU A 266 -10.23 7.15 8.65
C GLU A 266 -10.23 5.69 8.17
N THR A 267 -10.63 5.46 6.93
CA THR A 267 -10.66 4.12 6.32
C THR A 267 -9.25 3.53 6.21
N LEU A 268 -8.25 4.33 5.81
CA LEU A 268 -6.85 3.91 5.75
C LEU A 268 -6.29 3.52 7.11
N ARG A 269 -6.65 4.24 8.18
CA ARG A 269 -6.26 3.86 9.56
C ARG A 269 -6.86 2.51 9.97
N LYS A 270 -8.11 2.23 9.60
CA LYS A 270 -8.74 0.92 9.85
C LYS A 270 -8.02 -0.19 9.07
N GLN A 271 -7.75 0.04 7.79
CA GLN A 271 -7.02 -0.92 6.95
C GLN A 271 -5.61 -1.20 7.49
N GLN A 272 -4.90 -0.19 8.01
CA GLN A 272 -3.60 -0.38 8.64
C GLN A 272 -3.69 -1.33 9.84
N ALA A 273 -4.67 -1.12 10.73
CA ALA A 273 -4.89 -2.00 11.88
C ALA A 273 -5.25 -3.44 11.45
N GLU A 274 -6.07 -3.62 10.40
CA GLU A 274 -6.35 -4.94 9.84
C GLU A 274 -5.09 -5.59 9.24
N THR A 275 -4.23 -4.81 8.59
CA THR A 275 -2.96 -5.29 8.02
C THR A 275 -2.01 -5.78 9.12
N GLU A 276 -1.94 -5.06 10.26
CA GLU A 276 -1.18 -5.50 11.44
C GLU A 276 -1.70 -6.83 12.02
N GLN A 277 -3.02 -7.04 12.02
CA GLN A 277 -3.61 -8.31 12.45
C GLN A 277 -3.26 -9.46 11.50
N VAL A 278 -3.29 -9.21 10.18
CA VAL A 278 -2.85 -10.20 9.19
C VAL A 278 -1.37 -10.54 9.39
N ALA A 279 -0.51 -9.54 9.65
CA ALA A 279 0.90 -9.77 9.94
C ALA A 279 1.09 -10.69 11.17
N ALA A 280 0.33 -10.46 12.24
CA ALA A 280 0.35 -11.31 13.42
C ALA A 280 -0.08 -12.76 13.10
N ALA A 281 -1.14 -12.94 12.31
CA ALA A 281 -1.61 -14.27 11.90
C ALA A 281 -0.59 -15.00 11.01
N VAL A 282 0.12 -14.29 10.13
CA VAL A 282 1.19 -14.86 9.30
C VAL A 282 2.39 -15.29 10.15
N HIS A 283 2.70 -14.53 11.19
CA HIS A 283 3.74 -14.92 12.13
C HIS A 283 3.37 -16.20 12.91
N GLU A 284 2.13 -16.31 13.38
CA GLU A 284 1.61 -17.51 14.06
C GLU A 284 1.57 -18.73 13.11
N MET A 285 1.21 -18.51 11.85
CA MET A 285 1.25 -19.53 10.80
C MET A 285 2.69 -20.04 10.58
N SER A 286 3.67 -19.14 10.54
CA SER A 286 5.09 -19.52 10.40
C SER A 286 5.58 -20.39 11.56
N GLN A 287 5.15 -20.08 12.79
CA GLN A 287 5.45 -20.91 13.97
C GLN A 287 4.80 -22.30 13.86
N THR A 288 3.56 -22.36 13.38
CA THR A 288 2.84 -23.62 13.21
C THR A 288 3.48 -24.49 12.13
N ILE A 289 3.95 -23.90 11.04
CA ILE A 289 4.70 -24.61 9.99
C ILE A 289 5.98 -25.24 10.56
N ALA A 290 6.72 -24.50 11.39
CA ALA A 290 7.91 -25.04 12.05
C ALA A 290 7.58 -26.22 13.00
N GLU A 291 6.47 -26.14 13.73
CA GLU A 291 6.01 -27.22 14.59
C GLU A 291 5.57 -28.46 13.80
N VAL A 292 4.82 -28.27 12.71
CA VAL A 292 4.42 -29.36 11.80
C VAL A 292 5.64 -30.00 11.16
N SER A 293 6.63 -29.21 10.72
CA SER A 293 7.91 -29.73 10.19
C SER A 293 8.60 -30.66 11.18
N ALA A 294 8.72 -30.23 12.45
CA ALA A 294 9.31 -31.05 13.51
C ALA A 294 8.53 -32.35 13.75
N ASN A 295 7.19 -32.29 13.76
CA ASN A 295 6.34 -33.47 13.93
C ASN A 295 6.45 -34.46 12.76
N VAL A 296 6.57 -33.97 11.52
CA VAL A 296 6.78 -34.79 10.33
C VAL A 296 8.13 -35.51 10.40
N GLN A 297 9.19 -34.79 10.77
CA GLN A 297 10.53 -35.38 10.95
C GLN A 297 10.52 -36.46 12.04
N GLN A 298 9.89 -36.17 13.18
CA GLN A 298 9.76 -37.13 14.27
C GLN A 298 8.96 -38.37 13.85
N THR A 299 7.93 -38.20 13.02
CA THR A 299 7.12 -39.31 12.48
C THR A 299 7.97 -40.20 11.58
N ALA A 300 8.79 -39.61 10.70
CA ALA A 300 9.71 -40.36 9.84
C ALA A 300 10.72 -41.19 10.67
N GLU A 301 11.35 -40.58 11.69
CA GLU A 301 12.29 -41.28 12.59
C GLU A 301 11.62 -42.44 13.35
N LYS A 302 10.38 -42.24 13.80
CA LYS A 302 9.60 -43.29 14.48
C LYS A 302 9.19 -44.42 13.55
N ALA A 303 8.85 -44.11 12.30
CA ALA A 303 8.59 -45.11 11.29
C ALA A 303 9.86 -45.94 10.99
N GLU A 304 11.00 -45.30 10.79
CA GLU A 304 12.28 -46.00 10.58
C GLU A 304 12.64 -46.93 11.75
N SER A 305 12.49 -46.44 12.99
CA SER A 305 12.70 -47.26 14.20
C SER A 305 11.73 -48.46 14.27
N ALA A 306 10.47 -48.28 13.88
CA ALA A 306 9.48 -49.35 13.87
C ALA A 306 9.80 -50.39 12.80
N SER A 307 10.32 -49.97 11.64
CA SER A 307 10.81 -50.87 10.59
C SER A 307 11.97 -51.73 11.11
N GLU A 308 12.94 -51.13 11.80
CA GLU A 308 14.06 -51.86 12.38
C GLU A 308 13.59 -52.91 13.42
N PHE A 309 12.59 -52.57 14.25
CA PHE A 309 12.01 -53.52 15.19
C PHE A 309 11.27 -54.67 14.50
N ALA A 310 10.54 -54.39 13.42
CA ALA A 310 9.86 -55.40 12.63
C ALA A 310 10.88 -56.35 11.96
N ASP A 311 11.93 -55.82 11.34
CA ASP A 311 13.00 -56.60 10.72
C ASP A 311 13.72 -57.51 11.73
N ARG A 312 14.02 -56.98 12.92
CA ARG A 312 14.57 -57.77 14.03
C ARG A 312 13.59 -58.85 14.50
N GLY A 313 12.29 -58.53 14.55
CA GLY A 313 11.23 -59.49 14.84
C GLY A 313 11.21 -60.65 13.84
N THR A 314 11.30 -60.34 12.55
CA THR A 314 11.32 -61.33 11.46
C THR A 314 12.53 -62.25 11.59
N ALA A 315 13.70 -61.71 11.93
CA ALA A 315 14.90 -62.52 12.19
C ALA A 315 14.71 -63.50 13.37
N VAL A 316 14.07 -63.06 14.45
CA VAL A 316 13.78 -63.92 15.62
C VAL A 316 12.76 -65.01 15.28
N VAL A 317 11.71 -64.69 14.52
CA VAL A 317 10.73 -65.68 14.06
C VAL A 317 11.40 -66.72 13.16
N ALA A 318 12.24 -66.30 12.22
CA ALA A 318 13.00 -67.21 11.36
C ALA A 318 13.90 -68.17 12.15
N GLN A 319 14.61 -67.67 13.16
CA GLN A 319 15.44 -68.50 14.05
C GLN A 319 14.60 -69.46 14.91
N THR A 320 13.44 -69.02 15.37
CA THR A 320 12.52 -69.84 16.17
C THR A 320 11.93 -70.96 15.31
N ARG A 321 11.58 -70.65 14.05
CA ARG A 321 11.11 -71.63 13.06
C ARG A 321 12.15 -72.73 12.83
N GLU A 322 13.42 -72.38 12.65
CA GLU A 322 14.53 -73.35 12.52
C GLU A 322 14.65 -74.23 13.78
N SER A 323 14.52 -73.64 14.96
CA SER A 323 14.58 -74.36 16.23
C SER A 323 13.42 -75.37 16.38
N ILE A 324 12.21 -75.01 15.95
CA ILE A 324 11.04 -75.90 15.95
C ILE A 324 11.20 -77.01 14.91
N GLN A 325 11.77 -76.72 13.74
CA GLN A 325 12.09 -77.76 12.75
C GLN A 325 13.09 -78.78 13.29
N ASN A 326 14.15 -78.32 13.96
CA ASN A 326 15.13 -79.19 14.62
C ASN A 326 14.48 -80.02 15.75
N LEU A 327 13.56 -79.42 16.52
CA LEU A 327 12.78 -80.13 17.53
C LEU A 327 11.94 -81.24 16.89
N LYS A 328 11.22 -80.94 15.80
CA LYS A 328 10.44 -81.93 15.05
C LYS A 328 11.30 -83.11 14.59
N THR A 329 12.48 -82.85 14.01
CA THR A 329 13.42 -83.92 13.62
C THR A 329 13.88 -84.74 14.82
N THR A 330 14.17 -84.10 15.96
CA THR A 330 14.61 -84.79 17.18
C THR A 330 13.51 -85.68 17.75
N VAL A 331 12.28 -85.18 17.83
CA VAL A 331 11.11 -85.93 18.33
C VAL A 331 10.78 -87.11 17.41
N HIS A 332 10.90 -86.93 16.09
CA HIS A 332 10.77 -88.02 15.12
C HIS A 332 11.81 -89.13 15.37
N GLY A 333 13.09 -88.78 15.55
CA GLY A 333 14.15 -89.75 15.84
C GLY A 333 13.98 -90.48 17.18
N ILE A 334 13.41 -89.82 18.20
CA ILE A 334 13.01 -90.46 19.46
C ILE A 334 11.91 -91.50 19.21
N SER A 335 10.87 -91.14 18.43
CA SER A 335 9.77 -92.05 18.10
C SER A 335 10.26 -93.30 17.39
N GLU A 336 11.17 -93.14 16.42
CA GLU A 336 11.81 -94.26 15.69
C GLU A 336 12.62 -95.16 16.63
N SER A 337 13.52 -94.58 17.44
CA SER A 337 14.37 -95.34 18.38
C SER A 337 13.55 -96.11 19.42
N VAL A 338 12.47 -95.51 19.94
CA VAL A 338 11.57 -96.17 20.89
C VAL A 338 10.72 -97.25 20.19
N GLY A 339 10.34 -97.02 18.93
CA GLY A 339 9.69 -98.02 18.09
C GLY A 339 10.57 -99.26 17.88
N GLU A 340 11.85 -99.07 17.58
CA GLU A 340 12.84 -100.15 17.50
C GLU A 340 13.00 -100.88 18.83
N LEU A 341 13.11 -100.15 19.95
CA LEU A 341 13.18 -100.75 21.30
C LEU A 341 11.95 -101.61 21.62
N SER A 342 10.75 -101.15 21.21
CA SER A 342 9.50 -101.91 21.36
C SER A 342 9.54 -103.20 20.55
N ALA A 343 10.03 -103.15 19.31
CA ALA A 343 10.19 -104.32 18.45
C ALA A 343 11.20 -105.34 19.01
N GLU A 344 12.37 -104.88 19.47
CA GLU A 344 13.38 -105.74 20.11
C GLU A 344 12.88 -106.33 21.43
N SER A 345 12.17 -105.55 22.24
CA SER A 345 11.52 -106.05 23.46
C SER A 345 10.49 -107.14 23.17
N GLY A 346 9.75 -107.03 22.06
CA GLY A 346 8.85 -108.07 21.57
C GLY A 346 9.57 -109.37 21.20
N LYS A 347 10.76 -109.29 20.57
CA LYS A 347 11.61 -110.46 20.30
C LYS A 347 12.08 -111.12 21.59
N ILE A 348 12.47 -110.33 22.59
CA ILE A 348 12.86 -110.84 23.92
C ILE A 348 11.66 -111.52 24.62
N ALA A 349 10.45 -110.95 24.51
CA ALA A 349 9.23 -111.58 25.03
C ALA A 349 9.01 -112.97 24.43
N GLY A 350 9.20 -113.10 23.11
CA GLY A 350 9.11 -114.39 22.40
C GLY A 350 10.18 -115.38 22.85
N ALA A 351 11.43 -114.95 22.99
CA ALA A 351 12.52 -115.79 23.48
C ALA A 351 12.28 -116.26 24.93
N ALA A 352 11.84 -115.36 25.81
CA ALA A 352 11.45 -115.70 27.18
C ALA A 352 10.32 -116.74 27.19
N LYS A 353 9.29 -116.60 26.35
CA LYS A 353 8.21 -117.58 26.27
C LYS A 353 8.71 -118.98 25.90
N ILE A 354 9.63 -119.08 24.94
CA ILE A 354 10.26 -120.36 24.56
C ILE A 354 11.05 -120.96 25.74
N ILE A 355 11.76 -120.14 26.51
CA ILE A 355 12.50 -120.61 27.70
C ILE A 355 11.54 -121.12 28.78
N GLU A 356 10.40 -120.45 29.00
CA GLU A 356 9.37 -120.89 29.93
C GLU A 356 8.81 -122.26 29.52
N ASP A 357 8.51 -122.44 28.24
CA ASP A 357 8.00 -123.70 27.68
C ASP A 357 9.05 -124.83 27.78
N ILE A 358 10.34 -124.54 27.54
CA ILE A 358 11.44 -125.49 27.74
C ILE A 358 11.59 -125.86 29.22
N ALA A 359 11.50 -124.90 30.13
CA ALA A 359 11.58 -125.14 31.57
C ALA A 359 10.39 -125.97 32.05
N GLU A 360 9.19 -125.76 31.50
CA GLU A 360 8.01 -126.60 31.77
C GLU A 360 8.20 -128.05 31.31
N GLN A 361 8.67 -128.23 30.07
CA GLN A 361 8.99 -129.56 29.54
C GLN A 361 10.09 -130.24 30.37
N THR A 362 11.11 -129.49 30.77
CA THR A 362 12.21 -129.99 31.60
C THR A 362 11.72 -130.40 32.99
N ASN A 363 10.80 -129.64 33.59
CA ASN A 363 10.16 -129.96 34.85
C ASN A 363 9.29 -131.23 34.75
N LEU A 364 8.56 -131.43 33.64
CA LEU A 364 7.79 -132.65 33.37
C LEU A 364 8.68 -133.87 33.12
N LEU A 365 9.78 -133.71 32.37
CA LEU A 365 10.78 -134.76 32.16
C LEU A 365 11.46 -135.16 33.47
N ALA A 366 11.82 -134.19 34.30
CA ALA A 366 12.41 -134.41 35.62
C ALA A 366 11.42 -135.10 36.58
N LEU A 367 10.13 -134.75 36.53
CA LEU A 367 9.09 -135.45 37.28
C LEU A 367 8.96 -136.92 36.86
N ASN A 368 8.94 -137.19 35.54
CA ASN A 368 8.91 -138.56 35.02
C ASN A 368 10.15 -139.35 35.43
N ALA A 369 11.33 -138.72 35.39
CA ALA A 369 12.59 -139.33 35.85
C ALA A 369 12.59 -139.62 37.36
N ALA A 370 12.04 -138.71 38.18
CA ALA A 370 11.90 -138.91 39.62
C ALA A 370 10.93 -140.05 39.96
N ILE A 371 9.82 -140.18 39.21
CA ILE A 371 8.86 -141.28 39.35
C ILE A 371 9.53 -142.62 39.02
N GLU A 372 10.27 -142.70 37.90
CA GLU A 372 10.93 -143.94 37.50
C GLU A 372 12.11 -144.30 38.43
N ALA A 373 12.82 -143.30 38.96
CA ALA A 373 13.83 -143.48 40.00
C ALA A 373 13.23 -144.00 41.33
N ALA A 374 12.05 -143.53 41.72
CA ALA A 374 11.31 -144.06 42.88
C ALA A 374 10.82 -145.50 42.65
N ARG A 375 10.47 -145.84 41.40
CA ARG A 375 10.04 -147.18 40.97
C ARG A 375 11.17 -148.22 41.00
N ALA A 376 12.41 -147.80 40.81
CA ALA A 376 13.62 -148.64 40.85
C ALA A 376 14.16 -148.94 42.27
N GLY A 377 13.53 -148.42 43.34
CA GLY A 377 13.89 -148.71 44.73
C GLY A 377 15.30 -148.26 45.13
N GLU A 378 16.05 -149.11 45.86
CA GLU A 378 17.40 -148.78 46.37
C GLU A 378 18.43 -148.49 45.25
N HIS A 379 18.25 -149.03 44.04
CA HIS A 379 19.12 -148.77 42.89
C HIS A 379 18.89 -147.39 42.23
N GLY A 380 17.76 -146.73 42.52
CA GLY A 380 17.37 -145.45 41.92
C GLY A 380 17.71 -144.19 42.72
N ARG A 381 18.24 -144.31 43.96
CA ARG A 381 18.47 -143.16 44.87
C ARG A 381 19.35 -142.06 44.28
N GLY A 382 20.44 -142.40 43.59
CA GLY A 382 21.31 -141.41 42.95
C GLY A 382 20.62 -140.66 41.81
N PHE A 383 19.79 -141.35 41.03
CA PHE A 383 19.00 -140.74 39.94
C PHE A 383 17.86 -139.87 40.47
N ALA A 384 17.22 -140.25 41.58
CA ALA A 384 16.15 -139.47 42.20
C ALA A 384 16.66 -138.09 42.68
N VAL A 385 17.84 -138.02 43.29
CA VAL A 385 18.45 -136.76 43.73
C VAL A 385 18.75 -135.84 42.53
N VAL A 386 19.30 -136.39 41.44
CA VAL A 386 19.55 -135.60 40.22
C VAL A 386 18.25 -135.13 39.58
N ALA A 387 17.21 -135.98 39.54
CA ALA A 387 15.91 -135.61 39.00
C ALA A 387 15.23 -134.50 39.83
N ASP A 388 15.30 -134.54 41.16
CA ASP A 388 14.79 -133.46 42.02
C ASP A 388 15.59 -132.16 41.87
N GLU A 389 16.91 -132.22 41.67
CA GLU A 389 17.75 -131.05 41.40
C GLU A 389 17.43 -130.41 40.04
N VAL A 390 17.26 -131.23 38.98
CA VAL A 390 16.84 -130.75 37.65
C VAL A 390 15.44 -130.15 37.71
N ARG A 391 14.52 -130.75 38.48
CA ARG A 391 13.17 -130.23 38.69
C ARG A 391 13.18 -128.88 39.44
N SER A 392 14.00 -128.75 40.47
CA SER A 392 14.23 -127.50 41.20
C SER A 392 14.79 -126.41 40.29
N LEU A 393 15.78 -126.75 39.45
CA LEU A 393 16.37 -125.83 38.48
C LEU A 393 15.36 -125.41 37.40
N ALA A 394 14.56 -126.33 36.90
CA ALA A 394 13.50 -126.06 35.93
C ALA A 394 12.43 -125.13 36.51
N LYS A 395 12.01 -125.35 37.76
CA LYS A 395 11.10 -124.44 38.48
C LYS A 395 11.70 -123.04 38.68
N ARG A 396 12.97 -122.95 39.11
CA ARG A 396 13.68 -121.66 39.22
C ARG A 396 13.79 -120.94 37.88
N THR A 397 14.00 -121.69 36.79
CA THR A 397 14.05 -121.14 35.43
C THR A 397 12.69 -120.60 35.00
N GLN A 398 11.60 -121.32 35.27
CA GLN A 398 10.23 -120.84 35.06
C GLN A 398 9.95 -119.54 35.83
N ASP A 399 10.28 -119.51 37.13
CA ASP A 399 10.05 -118.34 37.99
C ASP A 399 10.82 -117.11 37.48
N SER A 400 12.11 -117.27 37.13
CA SER A 400 12.91 -116.17 36.54
C SER A 400 12.40 -115.73 35.17
N THR A 401 11.90 -116.66 34.34
CA THR A 401 11.38 -116.32 33.02
C THR A 401 10.06 -115.56 33.11
N ARG A 402 9.21 -115.90 34.09
CA ARG A 402 7.98 -115.15 34.41
C ARG A 402 8.29 -113.74 34.90
N GLU A 403 9.34 -113.55 35.69
CA GLU A 403 9.81 -112.22 36.11
C GLU A 403 10.31 -111.39 34.92
N ILE A 404 11.11 -112.00 34.02
CA ILE A 404 11.54 -111.36 32.76
C ILE A 404 10.33 -110.96 31.91
N HIS A 405 9.32 -111.83 31.80
CA HIS A 405 8.09 -111.52 31.05
C HIS A 405 7.40 -110.27 31.60
N GLY A 406 7.28 -110.15 32.94
CA GLY A 406 6.71 -108.95 33.57
C GLY A 406 7.51 -107.67 33.33
N ILE A 407 8.85 -107.75 33.31
CA ILE A 407 9.71 -106.61 32.97
C ILE A 407 9.52 -106.20 31.50
N ILE A 408 9.44 -107.17 30.59
CA ILE A 408 9.26 -106.91 29.16
C ILE A 408 7.86 -106.34 28.87
N GLU A 409 6.82 -106.84 29.51
CA GLU A 409 5.46 -106.29 29.40
C GLU A 409 5.42 -104.82 29.87
N MET A 410 6.12 -104.51 30.96
CA MET A 410 6.28 -103.13 31.43
C MET A 410 7.05 -102.25 30.43
N LEU A 411 8.13 -102.78 29.83
CA LEU A 411 8.91 -102.09 28.79
C LEU A 411 8.09 -101.81 27.53
N LEU A 412 7.32 -102.80 27.05
CA LEU A 412 6.42 -102.66 25.89
C LEU A 412 5.37 -101.59 26.15
N ARG A 413 4.74 -101.61 27.35
CA ARG A 413 3.76 -100.59 27.73
C ARG A 413 4.37 -99.20 27.78
N ARG A 414 5.53 -99.03 28.43
CA ARG A 414 6.22 -97.74 28.52
C ARG A 414 6.73 -97.23 27.17
N SER A 415 7.17 -98.13 26.29
CA SER A 415 7.61 -97.78 24.93
C SER A 415 6.43 -97.29 24.10
N SER A 416 5.28 -97.98 24.16
CA SER A 416 4.05 -97.54 23.51
C SER A 416 3.57 -96.17 24.01
N GLU A 417 3.61 -95.94 25.33
CA GLU A 417 3.30 -94.64 25.93
C GLU A 417 4.26 -93.54 25.44
N SER A 418 5.56 -93.84 25.35
CA SER A 418 6.58 -92.89 24.89
C SER A 418 6.43 -92.54 23.41
N VAL A 419 6.08 -93.51 22.55
CA VAL A 419 5.75 -93.25 21.13
C VAL A 419 4.55 -92.31 21.03
N LYS A 420 3.50 -92.53 21.82
CA LYS A 420 2.32 -91.65 21.84
C LYS A 420 2.66 -90.22 22.25
N VAL A 421 3.52 -90.04 23.26
CA VAL A 421 4.00 -88.71 23.68
C VAL A 421 4.85 -88.05 22.58
N ALA A 422 5.68 -88.82 21.88
CA ALA A 422 6.46 -88.30 20.75
C ALA A 422 5.55 -87.89 19.57
N GLU A 423 4.48 -88.62 19.30
CA GLU A 423 3.50 -88.28 18.26
C GLU A 423 2.76 -86.98 18.61
N GLN A 424 2.34 -86.80 19.86
CA GLN A 424 1.79 -85.52 20.36
C GLN A 424 2.80 -84.37 20.28
N GLY A 425 4.09 -84.64 20.54
CA GLY A 425 5.15 -83.67 20.39
C GLY A 425 5.37 -83.22 18.94
N ASN A 426 5.19 -84.13 17.97
CA ASN A 426 5.23 -83.80 16.55
C ASN A 426 4.05 -82.93 16.14
N GLU A 427 2.82 -83.26 16.55
CA GLU A 427 1.64 -82.42 16.30
C GLU A 427 1.82 -81.01 16.88
N ALA A 428 2.30 -80.90 18.12
CA ALA A 428 2.56 -79.60 18.75
C ALA A 428 3.67 -78.79 18.04
N ALA A 429 4.68 -79.47 17.50
CA ALA A 429 5.72 -78.81 16.69
C ALA A 429 5.16 -78.32 15.35
N ASP A 430 4.24 -79.06 14.72
CA ASP A 430 3.57 -78.64 13.49
C ASP A 430 2.65 -77.44 13.70
N GLU A 431 1.83 -77.44 14.76
CA GLU A 431 1.05 -76.26 15.15
C GLU A 431 1.97 -75.06 15.46
N GLY A 432 3.10 -75.30 16.12
CA GLY A 432 4.10 -74.27 16.40
C GLY A 432 4.69 -73.66 15.13
N LEU A 433 4.94 -74.48 14.11
CA LEU A 433 5.45 -74.03 12.81
C LEU A 433 4.44 -73.18 12.07
N GLU A 434 3.16 -73.57 12.06
CA GLU A 434 2.06 -72.83 11.43
C GLU A 434 1.90 -71.43 12.06
N ARG A 435 1.92 -71.34 13.40
CA ARG A 435 1.87 -70.05 14.11
C ARG A 435 3.07 -69.15 13.82
N MET A 436 4.26 -69.72 13.60
CA MET A 436 5.44 -68.94 13.23
C MET A 436 5.30 -68.35 11.82
N LEU A 437 4.69 -69.07 10.88
CA LEU A 437 4.41 -68.55 9.53
C LEU A 437 3.40 -67.39 9.58
N GLU A 438 2.33 -67.50 10.36
CA GLU A 438 1.38 -66.39 10.56
C GLU A 438 2.05 -65.16 11.20
N ALA A 439 2.95 -65.38 12.17
CA ALA A 439 3.71 -64.29 12.79
C ALA A 439 4.67 -63.62 11.79
N GLU A 440 5.34 -64.39 10.94
CA GLU A 440 6.20 -63.89 9.86
C GLU A 440 5.41 -63.05 8.86
N GLU A 441 4.23 -63.51 8.43
CA GLU A 441 3.33 -62.76 7.55
C GLU A 441 2.90 -61.43 8.18
N THR A 442 2.50 -61.46 9.45
CA THR A 442 2.07 -60.25 10.18
C THR A 442 3.20 -59.23 10.30
N LEU A 443 4.43 -59.67 10.57
CA LEU A 443 5.60 -58.78 10.64
C LEU A 443 5.92 -58.16 9.28
N ASN A 444 5.83 -58.92 8.19
CA ASN A 444 6.03 -58.39 6.84
C ASN A 444 4.98 -57.33 6.49
N GLN A 445 3.71 -57.53 6.86
CA GLN A 445 2.65 -56.53 6.69
C GLN A 445 2.90 -55.26 7.51
N ILE A 446 3.47 -55.39 8.72
CA ILE A 446 3.90 -54.25 9.54
C ILE A 446 5.00 -53.47 8.82
N THR A 447 6.04 -54.14 8.32
CA THR A 447 7.13 -53.49 7.57
C THR A 447 6.61 -52.72 6.36
N GLU A 448 5.70 -53.29 5.57
CA GLU A 448 5.07 -52.62 4.42
C GLU A 448 4.26 -51.38 4.85
N SER A 449 3.44 -51.52 5.91
CA SER A 449 2.62 -50.42 6.43
C SER A 449 3.49 -49.27 6.97
N VAL A 450 4.57 -49.60 7.67
CA VAL A 450 5.53 -48.63 8.20
C VAL A 450 6.31 -47.95 7.07
N GLY A 451 6.67 -48.67 6.01
CA GLY A 451 7.25 -48.08 4.80
C GLY A 451 6.33 -47.03 4.17
N THR A 452 5.03 -47.34 4.08
CA THR A 452 4.04 -46.37 3.60
C THR A 452 3.96 -45.11 4.48
N ILE A 453 4.07 -45.26 5.81
CA ILE A 453 4.11 -44.11 6.74
C ILE A 453 5.36 -43.25 6.51
N ALA A 454 6.52 -43.86 6.29
CA ALA A 454 7.75 -43.14 6.00
C ALA A 454 7.65 -42.35 4.68
N ASP A 455 7.08 -42.95 3.63
CA ASP A 455 6.83 -42.29 2.35
C ASP A 455 5.87 -41.09 2.50
N MET A 456 4.79 -41.28 3.27
CA MET A 456 3.85 -40.18 3.58
C MET A 456 4.52 -39.05 4.36
N ALA A 457 5.40 -39.37 5.31
CA ALA A 457 6.17 -38.36 6.02
C ALA A 457 7.08 -37.56 5.06
N GLY A 458 7.71 -38.23 4.09
CA GLY A 458 8.48 -37.56 3.03
C GLY A 458 7.63 -36.60 2.20
N GLN A 459 6.41 -37.00 1.80
CA GLN A 459 5.49 -36.12 1.08
C GLN A 459 5.00 -34.94 1.91
N MET A 460 4.72 -35.17 3.20
CA MET A 460 4.34 -34.10 4.13
C MET A 460 5.49 -33.10 4.30
N ALA A 461 6.74 -33.55 4.36
CA ALA A 461 7.90 -32.66 4.46
C ALA A 461 7.98 -31.72 3.26
N ALA A 462 7.80 -32.23 2.04
CA ALA A 462 7.74 -31.41 0.83
C ALA A 462 6.59 -30.39 0.86
N ALA A 463 5.40 -30.80 1.30
CA ALA A 463 4.26 -29.89 1.43
C ALA A 463 4.49 -28.79 2.49
N VAL A 464 5.19 -29.11 3.57
CA VAL A 464 5.56 -28.15 4.63
C VAL A 464 6.59 -27.14 4.10
N GLU A 465 7.56 -27.56 3.30
CA GLU A 465 8.50 -26.65 2.62
C GLU A 465 7.77 -25.67 1.68
N GLU A 466 6.80 -26.16 0.90
CA GLU A 466 5.96 -25.30 0.05
C GLU A 466 5.13 -24.31 0.89
N GLN A 467 4.54 -24.75 2.00
CA GLN A 467 3.80 -23.87 2.91
C GLN A 467 4.69 -22.79 3.54
N ALA A 468 5.93 -23.13 3.88
CA ALA A 468 6.89 -22.16 4.40
C ALA A 468 7.18 -21.07 3.36
N GLN A 469 7.45 -21.46 2.11
CA GLN A 469 7.68 -20.51 1.01
C GLN A 469 6.47 -19.58 0.77
N VAL A 470 5.26 -20.14 0.79
CA VAL A 470 4.03 -19.34 0.63
C VAL A 470 3.84 -18.36 1.79
N SER A 471 4.14 -18.79 3.03
CA SER A 471 4.06 -17.91 4.20
C SER A 471 5.04 -16.73 4.13
N ASP A 472 6.28 -16.98 3.70
CA ASP A 472 7.27 -15.92 3.48
C ASP A 472 6.79 -14.91 2.44
N GLN A 473 6.20 -15.40 1.33
CA GLN A 473 5.64 -14.52 0.30
C GLN A 473 4.44 -13.70 0.79
N ILE A 474 3.58 -14.30 1.63
CA ILE A 474 2.46 -13.56 2.26
C ILE A 474 3.02 -12.49 3.20
N ASN A 475 4.05 -12.80 3.99
CA ASN A 475 4.68 -11.83 4.88
C ASN A 475 5.23 -10.61 4.12
N GLU A 476 5.92 -10.84 3.01
CA GLU A 476 6.42 -9.76 2.12
C GLU A 476 5.27 -8.92 1.54
N GLN A 477 4.17 -9.55 1.12
CA GLN A 477 2.98 -8.85 0.63
C GLN A 477 2.32 -7.99 1.71
N VAL A 478 2.23 -8.49 2.93
CA VAL A 478 1.65 -7.75 4.08
C VAL A 478 2.51 -6.54 4.42
N GLU A 479 3.83 -6.69 4.42
CA GLU A 479 4.75 -5.56 4.59
C GLU A 479 4.57 -4.50 3.50
N HIS A 480 4.47 -4.93 2.23
CA HIS A 480 4.23 -4.03 1.11
C HIS A 480 2.88 -3.30 1.21
N ILE A 481 1.81 -3.98 1.63
CA ILE A 481 0.50 -3.36 1.86
C ILE A 481 0.58 -2.32 2.98
N SER A 482 1.32 -2.62 4.06
CA SER A 482 1.53 -1.68 5.18
C SER A 482 2.24 -0.40 4.71
N VAL A 483 3.29 -0.52 3.91
CA VAL A 483 4.01 0.62 3.32
C VAL A 483 3.09 1.45 2.41
N LEU A 484 2.29 0.80 1.56
CA LEU A 484 1.32 1.49 0.70
C LEU A 484 0.23 2.20 1.49
N ALA A 485 -0.26 1.60 2.59
CA ALA A 485 -1.23 2.23 3.47
C ALA A 485 -0.65 3.51 4.12
N SER A 486 0.61 3.46 4.55
CA SER A 486 1.32 4.63 5.09
C SER A 486 1.47 5.74 4.04
N ASP A 487 1.94 5.42 2.82
CA ASP A 487 2.09 6.40 1.74
C ASP A 487 0.75 7.05 1.34
N ASN A 488 -0.34 6.26 1.34
CA ASN A 488 -1.68 6.79 1.09
C ASN A 488 -2.15 7.74 2.20
N LEU A 489 -1.76 7.49 3.45
CA LEU A 489 -2.10 8.37 4.57
C LEU A 489 -1.42 9.75 4.40
N ASP A 490 -0.14 9.75 4.05
CA ASP A 490 0.64 10.96 3.74
C ASP A 490 0.04 11.74 2.54
N LYS A 491 -0.33 11.02 1.47
CA LYS A 491 -1.03 11.62 0.32
C LYS A 491 -2.39 12.20 0.71
N GLY A 492 -3.10 11.55 1.63
CA GLY A 492 -4.33 12.06 2.22
C GLY A 492 -4.12 13.40 2.93
N GLU A 493 -3.05 13.53 3.71
CA GLU A 493 -2.69 14.79 4.37
C GLU A 493 -2.34 15.90 3.36
N GLN A 494 -1.59 15.56 2.31
CA GLN A 494 -1.27 16.50 1.24
C GLN A 494 -2.52 16.95 0.46
N SER A 495 -3.47 16.04 0.24
CA SER A 495 -4.77 16.34 -0.38
C SER A 495 -5.56 17.32 0.49
N THR A 496 -5.66 17.06 1.80
CA THR A 496 -6.30 17.96 2.77
C THR A 496 -5.70 19.36 2.71
N ALA A 497 -4.37 19.49 2.71
CA ALA A 497 -3.70 20.79 2.61
C ALA A 497 -3.99 21.51 1.27
N SER A 498 -4.06 20.77 0.17
CA SER A 498 -4.36 21.31 -1.16
C SER A 498 -5.80 21.80 -1.26
N VAL A 499 -6.75 21.05 -0.70
CA VAL A 499 -8.16 21.42 -0.63
C VAL A 499 -8.38 22.65 0.24
N GLN A 500 -7.73 22.73 1.41
CA GLN A 500 -7.75 23.93 2.25
C GLN A 500 -7.21 25.16 1.53
N LYS A 501 -6.16 25.00 0.71
CA LYS A 501 -5.64 26.08 -0.12
C LYS A 501 -6.64 26.53 -1.19
N MET A 502 -7.38 25.61 -1.81
CA MET A 502 -8.44 25.95 -2.78
C MET A 502 -9.59 26.72 -2.10
N GLU A 503 -10.00 26.28 -0.91
CA GLU A 503 -11.01 26.98 -0.10
C GLU A 503 -10.59 28.43 0.18
N LYS A 504 -9.35 28.62 0.62
CA LYS A 504 -8.77 29.95 0.85
C LYS A 504 -8.76 30.81 -0.42
N ILE A 505 -8.30 30.28 -1.54
CA ILE A 505 -8.25 31.01 -2.83
C ILE A 505 -9.67 31.41 -3.28
N ALA A 506 -10.64 30.52 -3.12
CA ALA A 506 -12.03 30.83 -3.43
C ALA A 506 -12.58 31.95 -2.55
N GLY A 507 -12.25 31.95 -1.24
CA GLY A 507 -12.55 33.06 -0.33
C GLY A 507 -11.92 34.38 -0.76
N GLU A 508 -10.64 34.38 -1.12
CA GLU A 508 -9.92 35.57 -1.59
C GLU A 508 -10.51 36.12 -2.91
N LEU A 509 -10.92 35.25 -3.84
CA LEU A 509 -11.59 35.66 -5.08
C LEU A 509 -12.97 36.28 -4.81
N HIS A 510 -13.73 35.72 -3.87
CA HIS A 510 -15.02 36.28 -3.48
C HIS A 510 -14.85 37.68 -2.86
N GLU A 511 -13.91 37.85 -1.93
CA GLU A 511 -13.58 39.18 -1.39
C GLU A 511 -13.14 40.16 -2.48
N LEU A 512 -12.34 39.70 -3.46
CA LEU A 512 -11.92 40.54 -4.57
C LEU A 512 -13.13 41.05 -5.36
N VAL A 513 -14.10 40.19 -5.69
CA VAL A 513 -15.31 40.62 -6.40
C VAL A 513 -16.11 41.63 -5.58
N VAL A 514 -16.27 41.40 -4.27
CA VAL A 514 -16.98 42.32 -3.37
C VAL A 514 -16.30 43.70 -3.31
N ARG A 515 -14.98 43.79 -3.47
CA ARG A 515 -14.23 45.07 -3.49
C ARG A 515 -14.40 45.86 -4.79
N PHE A 516 -14.68 45.19 -5.91
CA PHE A 516 -14.77 45.83 -7.23
C PHE A 516 -16.22 46.17 -7.64
N LYS A 517 -17.22 45.59 -6.98
CA LYS A 517 -18.62 46.04 -7.00
C LYS A 517 -18.78 47.27 -6.11
#